data_AF-C3U4P7-F1
#
_entry.id   AF-C3U4P7-F1
#
_cell.length_a   1.000
_cell.length_b   1.000
_cell.length_c   1.000
_cell.angle_alpha   90.00
_cell.angle_beta   90.00
_cell.angle_gamma   90.00
#
_symmetry.space_group_name_H-M   'P 1'
#
loop_
_entity.id
_entity.type
_entity.pdbx_description
1 polymer ?
#
loop_
_entity_poly.entity_id
_entity_poly.type
_entity_poly.pdbx_seq_one_letter_code
_entity_poly.pdbx_strand_id
1 'polypeptide(L)' 'AELANAEAWWYKPEYIINELNINSVITTPCHEEILPINAWTTQRPYTLRGYAYSGGGKKVSRVEVTLDGGETW' A
#
# COMPACT_ATOMS: atom_id res chain seq x y z
N ALA A 1 -22.46 -8.88 15.21
CA ALA A 1 -23.57 -8.25 14.47
C ALA A 1 -24.65 -7.68 15.41
N GLU A 2 -24.99 -8.36 16.50
CA GLU A 2 -26.04 -7.92 17.44
C GLU A 2 -25.81 -6.51 18.02
N LEU A 3 -24.60 -6.20 18.51
CA LEU A 3 -24.25 -4.86 18.99
C LEU A 3 -24.36 -3.80 17.88
N ALA A 4 -23.89 -4.13 16.67
CA ALA A 4 -23.95 -3.24 15.52
C ALA A 4 -25.40 -2.87 15.15
N ASN A 5 -26.31 -3.85 15.25
CA ASN A 5 -27.74 -3.65 15.03
C ASN A 5 -28.38 -2.85 16.17
N ALA A 6 -28.09 -3.18 17.43
CA ALA A 6 -28.64 -2.52 18.61
C ALA A 6 -28.29 -1.02 18.65
N GLU A 7 -27.09 -0.66 18.18
CA GLU A 7 -26.61 0.71 18.14
C GLU A 7 -26.71 1.36 16.74
N ALA A 8 -27.44 0.73 15.81
CA ALA A 8 -27.70 1.22 14.45
C ALA A 8 -26.45 1.62 13.63
N TRP A 9 -25.32 0.94 13.84
CA TRP A 9 -24.02 1.27 13.24
C TRP A 9 -24.03 1.32 11.71
N TRP A 10 -24.84 0.49 11.06
CA TRP A 10 -24.92 0.41 9.59
C TRP A 10 -25.49 1.67 8.92
N TYR A 11 -26.17 2.52 9.69
CA TYR A 11 -26.88 3.69 9.18
C TYR A 11 -26.26 5.02 9.65
N LYS A 12 -25.18 4.95 10.43
CA LYS A 12 -24.47 6.12 10.93
C LYS A 12 -23.71 6.79 9.78
N PRO A 13 -24.06 8.02 9.37
CA PRO A 13 -23.48 8.68 8.20
C PRO A 13 -21.96 8.87 8.30
N GLU A 14 -21.43 8.97 9.52
CA GLU A 14 -20.01 9.21 9.79
C GLU A 14 -19.11 8.04 9.34
N TYR A 15 -19.67 6.84 9.18
CA TYR A 15 -18.93 5.63 8.78
C TYR A 15 -19.18 5.23 7.33
N ILE A 16 -19.93 6.04 6.57
CA ILE A 16 -20.09 5.82 5.13
C ILE A 16 -18.79 6.19 4.42
N ILE A 17 -18.17 5.20 3.77
CA ILE A 17 -16.97 5.40 2.96
C ILE A 17 -17.40 5.93 1.59
N ASN A 18 -17.19 7.22 1.37
CA ASN A 18 -17.46 7.86 0.08
C ASN A 18 -16.20 7.90 -0.79
N GLU A 19 -15.10 8.42 -0.24
CA GLU A 19 -13.83 8.58 -0.94
C GLU A 19 -12.83 7.51 -0.52
N LEU A 20 -12.01 7.07 -1.47
CA LEU A 20 -10.88 6.19 -1.18
C LEU A 20 -9.83 6.91 -0.32
N ASN A 21 -9.18 6.15 0.56
CA ASN A 21 -8.00 6.62 1.29
C ASN A 21 -6.76 6.66 0.39
N ILE A 22 -5.68 7.27 0.91
CA ILE A 22 -4.35 7.12 0.34
C ILE A 22 -3.89 5.69 0.54
N ASN A 23 -3.37 5.05 -0.50
CA ASN A 23 -2.81 3.71 -0.42
C ASN A 23 -1.68 3.55 -1.45
N SER A 24 -0.75 2.65 -1.18
CA SER A 24 0.34 2.25 -2.08
C SER A 24 0.54 0.75 -2.03
N VAL A 25 0.99 0.19 -3.15
CA VAL A 25 1.15 -1.26 -3.34
C VAL A 25 2.45 -1.52 -4.08
N ILE A 26 3.24 -2.46 -3.54
CA ILE A 26 4.42 -3.02 -4.24
C ILE A 26 3.93 -4.14 -5.16
N THR A 27 4.27 -4.06 -6.44
CA THR A 27 3.95 -5.09 -7.45
C THR A 27 5.18 -5.90 -7.85
N THR A 28 6.37 -5.39 -7.56
CA THR A 28 7.65 -5.97 -7.93
C THR A 28 8.64 -5.67 -6.81
N PRO A 29 9.09 -6.69 -6.04
CA PRO A 29 8.93 -8.12 -6.32
C PRO A 29 7.49 -8.61 -6.17
N CYS A 30 7.13 -9.61 -6.99
CA CYS A 30 5.85 -10.30 -6.88
C CYS A 30 5.82 -11.16 -5.61
N HIS A 31 4.63 -11.55 -5.18
CA HIS A 31 4.47 -12.54 -4.14
C HIS A 31 5.25 -13.81 -4.52
N GLU A 32 6.12 -14.28 -3.61
CA GLU A 32 7.00 -15.44 -3.80
C GLU A 32 8.02 -15.32 -4.94
N GLU A 33 8.30 -14.12 -5.45
CA GLU A 33 9.40 -13.93 -6.39
C GLU A 33 10.74 -14.21 -5.72
N ILE A 34 11.53 -15.10 -6.33
CA ILE A 34 12.87 -15.43 -5.87
C ILE A 34 13.87 -14.52 -6.57
N LEU A 35 14.59 -13.71 -5.78
CA LEU A 35 15.70 -12.91 -6.27
C LEU A 35 17.01 -13.66 -5.98
N PRO A 36 17.61 -14.35 -6.97
CA PRO A 36 18.86 -15.06 -6.75
C PRO A 36 19.99 -14.05 -6.51
N ILE A 37 20.76 -14.26 -5.44
CA ILE A 37 21.91 -13.42 -5.10
C ILE A 37 23.18 -14.16 -5.50
N ASN A 38 23.83 -13.73 -6.57
CA ASN A 38 25.06 -14.32 -7.08
C ASN A 38 25.95 -13.27 -7.77
N ALA A 39 27.15 -13.68 -8.19
CA ALA A 39 28.15 -12.78 -8.77
C ALA A 39 27.68 -12.01 -10.02
N TRP A 40 26.63 -12.47 -10.70
CA TRP A 40 26.04 -11.82 -11.87
C TRP A 40 24.87 -10.90 -11.49
N THR A 41 23.95 -11.34 -10.63
CA THR A 41 22.78 -10.54 -10.25
C THR A 41 23.13 -9.36 -9.37
N THR A 42 24.19 -9.47 -8.56
CA THR A 42 24.69 -8.33 -7.77
C THR A 42 25.35 -7.24 -8.61
N GLN A 43 25.59 -7.48 -9.90
CA GLN A 43 26.12 -6.47 -10.82
C GLN A 43 25.06 -5.47 -11.29
N ARG A 44 23.77 -5.73 -11.05
CA ARG A 44 22.67 -4.88 -11.51
C ARG A 44 21.66 -4.61 -10.39
N PRO A 45 21.16 -3.38 -10.28
CA PRO A 45 20.11 -3.07 -9.31
C PRO A 45 18.81 -3.80 -9.68
N TYR A 46 18.07 -4.19 -8.66
CA TYR A 46 16.69 -4.65 -8.82
C TYR A 46 15.74 -3.45 -8.86
N THR A 47 14.93 -3.34 -9.91
CA THR A 47 13.97 -2.24 -10.04
C THR A 47 12.67 -2.58 -9.32
N LEU A 48 12.49 -2.00 -8.14
CA LEU A 48 11.21 -2.04 -7.43
C LEU A 48 10.13 -1.32 -8.24
N ARG A 49 8.91 -1.86 -8.25
CA ARG A 49 7.75 -1.22 -8.91
C ARG A 49 6.51 -1.36 -8.06
N GLY A 50 5.58 -0.45 -8.29
CA GLY A 50 4.32 -0.40 -7.59
C GLY A 50 3.42 0.70 -8.13
N TYR A 51 2.29 0.90 -7.45
CA TYR A 51 1.38 2.01 -7.71
C TYR A 51 0.90 2.60 -6.40
N ALA A 52 0.40 3.84 -6.46
CA ALA A 52 -0.24 4.50 -5.34
C ALA A 52 -1.45 5.29 -5.85
N TYR A 53 -2.47 5.44 -5.01
CA TYR A 53 -3.69 6.16 -5.33
C TYR A 53 -4.22 6.90 -4.11
N SER A 54 -5.08 7.90 -4.35
CA SER A 54 -5.84 8.61 -3.33
C SER A 54 -7.23 8.95 -3.87
N GLY A 55 -8.26 8.92 -3.02
CA GLY A 55 -9.62 9.29 -3.39
C GLY A 55 -9.84 10.80 -3.51
N GLY A 56 -11.03 11.19 -3.96
CA GLY A 56 -11.46 12.58 -4.05
C GLY A 56 -10.65 13.43 -5.04
N GLY A 57 -10.04 12.80 -6.05
CA GLY A 57 -9.22 13.48 -7.07
C GLY A 57 -7.88 14.02 -6.54
N LYS A 58 -7.46 13.62 -5.34
CA LYS A 58 -6.21 14.08 -4.72
C LYS A 58 -5.02 13.43 -5.42
N LYS A 59 -4.05 14.25 -5.86
CA LYS A 59 -2.82 13.77 -6.49
C LYS A 59 -1.88 13.17 -5.43
N VAL A 60 -1.29 12.01 -5.74
CA VAL A 60 -0.14 11.47 -4.98
C VAL A 60 1.11 12.30 -5.34
N SER A 61 1.72 12.95 -4.36
CA SER A 61 2.89 13.82 -4.55
C SER A 61 4.22 13.08 -4.38
N ARG A 62 4.27 12.08 -3.49
CA ARG A 62 5.48 11.32 -3.16
C ARG A 62 5.10 9.91 -2.71
N VAL A 63 5.94 8.94 -3.05
CA VAL A 63 5.96 7.59 -2.46
C VAL A 63 7.37 7.41 -1.89
N GLU A 64 7.44 7.03 -0.63
CA GLU A 64 8.69 6.74 0.09
C GLU A 64 8.84 5.23 0.25
N VAL A 65 10.08 4.73 0.20
CA VAL A 65 10.35 3.28 0.20
C VAL A 65 11.48 2.98 1.17
N THR A 66 11.21 2.13 2.15
CA THR A 66 12.21 1.68 3.12
C THR A 66 12.71 0.26 2.81
N LEU A 67 14.00 0.03 3.10
CA LEU A 67 14.62 -1.30 3.11
C LEU A 67 15.09 -1.72 4.52
N ASP A 68 14.86 -0.88 5.54
CA ASP A 68 15.33 -1.05 6.92
C ASP A 68 14.19 -1.00 7.96
N GLY A 69 12.94 -1.18 7.51
CA GLY A 69 11.78 -1.18 8.40
C GLY A 69 11.28 0.21 8.82
N GLY A 70 11.72 1.26 8.13
CA GLY A 70 11.25 2.64 8.30
C GLY A 70 12.20 3.53 9.08
N GLU A 71 13.44 3.10 9.31
CA GLU A 71 14.50 3.97 9.86
C GLU A 71 14.92 5.01 8.82
N THR A 72 15.02 4.60 7.54
CA THR A 72 15.25 5.48 6.39
C THR A 72 14.28 5.18 5.23
N TRP A 73 14.14 6.15 4.32
CA TRP A 73 13.09 6.23 3.29
C TRP A 73 13.60 6.72 1.94
#